data_AF-G4A990-F1
#
_entry.id   AF-G4A990-F1
#
_cell.length_a   1.000
_cell.length_b   1.000
_cell.length_c   1.000
_cell.angle_alpha   90.00
_cell.angle_beta   90.00
_cell.angle_gamma   90.00
#
_symmetry.space_group_name_H-M   'P 1'
#
loop_
_entity.id
_entity.type
_entity.pdbx_description
1 polymer ?
#
loop_
_entity_poly.entity_id
_entity_poly.type
_entity_poly.pdbx_seq_one_letter_code
_entity_poly.pdbx_strand_id
1 'polypeptide(L)' 'MKKLLFVLAGILTIAACSQPKDIYFNGSEGSHSGLKYDKTTKTFGVNN' A
#
# COMPACT_ATOMS: atom_id res chain seq x y z
N MET A 1 -1.45 -12.99 30.28
CA MET A 1 -1.85 -13.55 28.96
C MET A 1 -2.49 -12.52 28.01
N LYS A 2 -3.42 -11.66 28.45
CA LYS A 2 -4.06 -10.64 27.57
C LYS A 2 -3.09 -9.67 26.88
N LYS A 3 -1.97 -9.29 27.51
CA LYS A 3 -0.98 -8.39 26.91
C LYS A 3 -0.33 -8.96 25.64
N LEU A 4 -0.13 -10.28 25.57
CA LEU A 4 0.42 -10.93 24.36
C LEU A 4 -0.55 -10.84 23.18
N LEU A 5 -1.86 -10.92 23.44
CA LEU A 5 -2.88 -10.75 22.39
C LEU A 5 -2.85 -9.34 21.80
N PHE A 6 -2.68 -8.31 22.64
CA PHE A 6 -2.56 -6.92 22.15
C PHE A 6 -1.27 -6.69 21.35
N VAL A 7 -0.15 -7.28 21.78
CA VAL A 7 1.11 -7.21 21.02
C VAL A 7 0.96 -7.90 19.67
N LEU A 8 0.38 -9.11 19.64
CA LEU A 8 0.15 -9.85 18.41
C LEU A 8 -0.82 -9.12 17.46
N ALA A 9 -1.92 -8.57 17.99
CA ALA A 9 -2.85 -7.77 17.22
C ALA A 9 -2.17 -6.54 16.61
N GLY A 10 -1.35 -5.82 17.37
CA GLY A 10 -0.59 -4.67 16.87
C GLY A 10 0.36 -5.04 15.72
N ILE A 11 1.10 -6.14 15.86
CA ILE A 11 2.00 -6.63 14.79
C ILE A 11 1.19 -6.95 13.53
N LEU A 12 0.08 -7.67 13.67
CA LEU A 12 -0.79 -8.03 12.54
C LEU A 12 -1.39 -6.80 11.85
N THR A 13 -1.81 -5.79 12.61
CA THR A 13 -2.33 -4.53 12.04
C THR A 13 -1.25 -3.80 11.24
N ILE A 14 -0.02 -3.69 11.77
CA ILE A 14 1.09 -3.04 11.06
C ILE A 14 1.40 -3.81 9.77
N ALA A 15 1.50 -5.14 9.84
CA ALA A 15 1.79 -5.98 8.68
C ALA A 15 0.71 -5.92 7.58
N ALA A 16 -0.57 -5.85 7.96
CA ALA A 16 -1.68 -5.69 7.01
C ALA A 16 -1.65 -4.32 6.32
N CYS A 17 -1.25 -3.27 7.04
CA CYS A 17 -1.17 -1.92 6.49
C CYS A 17 0.10 -1.66 5.65
N SER A 18 1.19 -2.39 5.91
CA SER A 18 2.49 -2.22 5.23
C SER A 18 2.64 -3.00 3.93
N GLN A 19 1.57 -3.63 3.42
CA GLN A 19 1.64 -4.34 2.16
C GLN A 19 2.10 -3.39 1.04
N PRO A 20 2.98 -3.84 0.12
CA PRO A 20 3.34 -3.07 -1.05
C PRO A 20 2.06 -2.62 -1.77
N LYS A 21 1.97 -1.34 -2.12
CA LYS A 21 0.87 -0.75 -2.87
C LYS A 21 1.43 0.04 -4.04
N ASP A 22 0.62 0.18 -5.08
CA ASP A 22 0.93 1.10 -6.15
C ASP A 22 0.91 2.52 -5.58
N ILE A 23 1.80 3.38 -6.07
CA ILE A 23 1.90 4.77 -5.62
C ILE A 23 1.40 5.65 -6.75
N TYR A 24 0.49 6.57 -6.43
CA TYR A 24 -0.09 7.49 -7.40
C TYR A 24 0.35 8.91 -7.08
N PHE A 25 0.81 9.63 -8.10
CA PHE A 25 1.17 11.05 -8.02
C PHE A 25 0.16 11.84 -8.84
N ASN A 26 -0.53 12.80 -8.21
CA ASN A 26 -1.60 13.59 -8.83
C ASN A 26 -2.69 12.73 -9.49
N GLY A 27 -3.07 11.65 -8.82
CA GLY A 27 -4.09 10.71 -9.26
C GLY A 27 -4.39 9.68 -8.18
N SER A 28 -5.31 8.78 -8.48
CA SER A 28 -5.62 7.61 -7.66
C SER A 28 -5.90 6.42 -8.55
N GLU A 29 -6.02 5.24 -7.95
CA GLU A 29 -6.50 4.06 -8.65
C GLU A 29 -7.85 4.37 -9.33
N GLY A 30 -7.94 4.08 -10.64
CA GLY A 30 -9.12 4.35 -11.46
C GLY A 30 -9.36 5.82 -11.85
N SER A 31 -8.45 6.75 -11.53
CA SER A 31 -8.63 8.17 -11.90
C SER A 31 -8.24 8.51 -13.34
N HIS A 32 -7.51 7.62 -14.03
CA HIS A 32 -6.98 7.84 -15.38
C HIS A 32 -6.18 9.14 -15.53
N SER A 33 -5.48 9.52 -14.46
CA SER A 33 -4.74 10.78 -14.38
C SER A 33 -3.51 10.65 -13.50
N GLY A 34 -2.46 11.42 -13.82
CA GLY A 34 -1.22 11.45 -13.05
C GLY A 34 -0.24 10.33 -13.39
N LEU A 35 0.72 10.10 -12.49
CA LEU A 35 1.74 9.05 -12.62
C LEU A 35 1.47 7.90 -11.65
N LYS A 36 1.70 6.68 -12.09
CA LYS A 36 1.63 5.46 -11.29
C LYS A 36 3.03 4.86 -11.16
N TYR A 37 3.44 4.54 -9.93
CA TYR A 37 4.49 3.56 -9.66
C TYR A 37 3.84 2.19 -9.46
N ASP A 38 4.14 1.27 -10.37
CA ASP A 38 3.66 -0.10 -10.26
C ASP A 38 4.56 -0.91 -9.33
N LYS A 39 3.99 -1.40 -8.24
CA LYS A 39 4.75 -2.15 -7.22
C LYS A 39 5.24 -3.50 -7.72
N THR A 40 4.61 -4.05 -8.75
CA THR A 40 4.86 -5.40 -9.28
C THR A 40 6.03 -5.35 -10.25
N THR A 41 5.97 -4.43 -11.23
CA THR A 41 7.03 -4.27 -12.24
C THR A 41 8.15 -3.35 -11.78
N LYS A 42 7.97 -2.60 -10.69
CA LYS A 42 8.92 -1.62 -10.15
C LYS A 42 9.22 -0.47 -11.11
N THR A 43 8.24 -0.10 -11.94
CA THR A 43 8.38 0.95 -12.97
C THR A 43 7.40 2.10 -12.75
N PHE A 44 7.77 3.29 -13.21
CA PHE A 44 6.85 4.43 -13.32
C PHE A 44 6.20 4.48 -14.70
N GLY A 45 4.94 4.92 -14.75
CA GLY A 45 4.21 5.16 -15.98
C GLY A 45 3.06 6.15 -15.78
N VAL A 46 2.32 6.42 -16.86
CA VAL A 46 1.08 7.21 -16.79
C VAL A 46 -0.01 6.33 -16.18
N ASN A 47 -0.75 6.89 -15.22
CA ASN A 47 -1.97 6.27 -14.70
C ASN A 47 -3.07 6.43 -15.76
N ASN A 48 -3.26 5.40 -16.58
CA ASN A 48 -4.20 5.40 -17.71
C ASN A 48 -5.30 4.36 -17.53
#